data_AF-A0A838ED57-F1
#
_entry.id   AF-A0A838ED57-F1
#
_cell.length_a   1.000
_cell.length_b   1.000
_cell.length_c   1.000
_cell.angle_alpha   90.00
_cell.angle_beta   90.00
_cell.angle_gamma   90.00
#
_symmetry.space_group_name_H-M   'P 1'
#
loop_
_entity.id
_entity.type
_entity.pdbx_description
1 polymer ?
#
loop_
_entity_poly.entity_id
_entity_poly.type
_entity_poly.pdbx_seq_one_letter_code
_entity_poly.pdbx_strand_id
1 'polypeptide(L)'
;MDLQKEQQKSTAALERGVAAFAPYADRIALDTINCAVVLTKHNSNMPGRGYNGFGGIPGYLMVTLSLADGYTLPRVGSASVHELNHNVRFKIVPFLPMHITVADYIIAEGLAEAFAAELFGEDLVGYMVSDLSEEELATARSVISGALEVSGFNAVRGYIFGDTIAASGELPKAGVPDFAGYAIGYRIVQHYLQRTGRSAVEATFLPSQEIITKSGFFE
;
A
#
# COMPACT_ATOMS: atom_id res chain seq x y z
N MET A 1 13.30 -13.64 -19.89
CA MET A 1 12.11 -13.01 -19.30
C MET A 1 10.92 -13.40 -20.17
N ASP A 2 9.97 -14.11 -19.58
CA ASP A 2 8.76 -14.58 -20.26
C ASP A 2 7.59 -13.72 -19.75
N LEU A 3 7.20 -12.71 -20.54
CA LEU A 3 6.13 -11.77 -20.16
C LEU A 3 4.81 -12.52 -19.91
N GLN A 4 4.52 -13.56 -20.69
CA GLN A 4 3.30 -14.33 -20.57
C GLN A 4 3.24 -15.07 -19.23
N LYS A 5 4.37 -15.62 -18.79
CA LYS A 5 4.48 -16.25 -17.46
C LYS A 5 4.19 -15.26 -16.33
N GLU A 6 4.74 -14.04 -16.38
CA GLU A 6 4.54 -13.05 -15.32
C GLU A 6 3.11 -12.48 -15.32
N GLN A 7 2.50 -12.33 -16.49
CA GLN A 7 1.07 -12.00 -16.63
C GLN A 7 0.18 -13.10 -16.04
N GLN A 8 0.51 -14.37 -16.26
CA GLN A 8 -0.22 -15.50 -15.66
C GLN A 8 -0.10 -15.51 -14.12
N LYS A 9 1.09 -15.23 -13.57
CA LYS A 9 1.24 -15.10 -12.11
C LYS A 9 0.39 -13.97 -11.53
N SER A 10 0.40 -12.80 -12.17
CA SER A 10 -0.44 -11.67 -11.75
C SER A 10 -1.93 -12.04 -11.84
N THR A 11 -2.35 -12.69 -12.92
CA THR A 11 -3.75 -13.15 -13.10
C THR A 11 -4.16 -14.10 -11.98
N ALA A 12 -3.38 -15.16 -11.72
CA ALA A 12 -3.68 -16.12 -10.66
C ALA A 12 -3.67 -15.47 -9.26
N ALA A 13 -2.79 -14.50 -9.03
CA ALA A 13 -2.77 -13.72 -7.80
C ALA A 13 -4.04 -12.89 -7.62
N LEU A 14 -4.48 -12.21 -8.68
CA LEU A 14 -5.71 -11.42 -8.68
C LEU A 14 -6.95 -12.29 -8.49
N GLU A 15 -7.04 -13.45 -9.14
CA GLU A 15 -8.12 -14.42 -8.93
C GLU A 15 -8.19 -14.85 -7.46
N ARG A 16 -7.04 -15.17 -6.86
CA ARG A 16 -6.96 -15.50 -5.43
C ARG A 16 -7.37 -14.33 -4.55
N GLY A 17 -6.93 -13.12 -4.87
CA GLY A 17 -7.29 -11.92 -4.11
C GLY A 17 -8.78 -11.60 -4.20
N VAL A 18 -9.39 -11.69 -5.38
CA VAL A 18 -10.83 -11.52 -5.58
C VAL A 18 -11.61 -12.59 -4.82
N ALA A 19 -11.15 -13.84 -4.85
CA ALA A 19 -11.78 -14.92 -4.07
C ALA A 19 -11.75 -14.64 -2.56
N ALA A 20 -10.69 -14.02 -2.03
CA ALA A 20 -10.60 -13.64 -0.63
C ALA A 20 -11.67 -12.59 -0.24
N PHE A 21 -12.03 -11.69 -1.16
CA PHE A 21 -13.07 -10.69 -0.97
C PHE A 21 -14.50 -11.18 -1.30
N ALA A 22 -14.67 -12.41 -1.81
CA ALA A 22 -15.95 -12.94 -2.23
C ALA A 22 -17.08 -12.84 -1.18
N PRO A 23 -16.83 -13.05 0.14
CA PRO A 23 -17.85 -12.87 1.18
C PRO A 23 -18.40 -11.44 1.31
N TYR A 24 -17.75 -10.45 0.69
CA TYR A 24 -18.09 -9.03 0.77
C TYR A 24 -18.39 -8.41 -0.62
N ALA A 25 -18.62 -9.23 -1.64
CA ALA A 25 -18.78 -8.77 -3.02
C ALA A 25 -19.89 -7.71 -3.18
N ASP A 26 -20.96 -7.83 -2.40
CA ASP A 26 -22.09 -6.88 -2.34
C ASP A 26 -21.68 -5.46 -1.88
N ARG A 27 -20.56 -5.34 -1.16
CA ARG A 27 -20.05 -4.05 -0.63
C ARG A 27 -19.06 -3.36 -1.57
N ILE A 28 -18.49 -4.09 -2.55
CA ILE A 28 -17.43 -3.57 -3.43
C ILE A 28 -18.03 -2.87 -4.65
N ALA A 29 -19.09 -3.46 -5.22
CA ALA A 29 -19.75 -2.95 -6.43
C ALA A 29 -18.75 -2.66 -7.58
N LEU A 30 -17.88 -3.63 -7.86
CA LEU A 30 -16.97 -3.67 -9.01
C LEU A 30 -17.13 -5.00 -9.74
N ASP A 31 -17.65 -4.96 -10.97
CA ASP A 31 -17.86 -6.16 -11.80
C ASP A 31 -16.61 -6.51 -12.62
N THR A 32 -15.69 -5.58 -12.79
CA THR A 32 -14.49 -5.75 -13.62
C THR A 32 -13.33 -4.95 -13.06
N ILE A 33 -12.14 -5.55 -13.08
CA ILE A 33 -10.87 -4.90 -12.74
C ILE A 33 -9.92 -5.09 -13.91
N ASN A 34 -9.52 -3.99 -14.52
CA ASN A 34 -8.59 -3.97 -15.63
C ASN A 34 -7.16 -3.93 -15.07
N CYS A 35 -6.37 -4.96 -15.34
CA CYS A 35 -4.98 -5.06 -14.89
C CYS A 35 -4.02 -4.82 -16.06
N ALA A 36 -3.03 -3.94 -15.85
CA ALA A 36 -1.86 -3.82 -16.71
C ALA A 36 -0.59 -4.23 -15.94
N VAL A 37 0.12 -5.25 -16.43
CA VAL A 37 1.46 -5.60 -15.96
C VAL A 37 2.48 -5.09 -16.98
N VAL A 38 3.27 -4.10 -16.58
CA VAL A 38 4.28 -3.45 -17.42
C VAL A 38 5.66 -3.95 -16.99
N LEU A 39 6.35 -4.67 -17.87
CA LEU A 39 7.73 -5.10 -17.66
C LEU A 39 8.65 -4.26 -18.53
N THR A 40 9.64 -3.63 -17.94
CA THR A 40 10.69 -2.93 -18.68
C THR A 40 12.06 -3.56 -18.41
N LYS A 41 13.04 -3.24 -19.27
CA LYS A 41 14.45 -3.65 -19.09
C LYS A 41 15.34 -2.45 -18.72
N HIS A 42 14.75 -1.31 -18.41
CA HIS A 42 15.49 -0.11 -18.12
C HIS A 42 15.66 0.02 -16.62
N ASN A 43 16.91 0.05 -16.18
CA ASN A 43 17.24 0.64 -14.88
C ASN A 43 17.01 2.16 -14.97
N SER A 44 15.76 2.58 -15.04
CA SER A 44 15.44 3.95 -14.65
C SER A 44 15.84 4.03 -13.18
N ASN A 45 16.64 5.02 -12.80
CA ASN A 45 16.92 5.39 -11.41
C ASN A 45 15.64 5.88 -10.67
N MET A 46 14.48 5.32 -11.01
CA MET A 46 13.22 5.51 -10.32
C MET A 46 13.40 5.00 -8.89
N PRO A 47 13.08 5.82 -7.88
CA PRO A 47 12.89 5.33 -6.52
C PRO A 47 11.94 4.14 -6.59
N GLY A 48 12.27 2.98 -5.99
CA GLY A 48 11.41 1.80 -6.16
C GLY A 48 12.04 0.41 -6.10
N ARG A 49 13.36 0.25 -5.95
CA ARG A 49 14.08 -1.05 -6.12
C ARG A 49 13.57 -1.89 -7.31
N GLY A 50 13.13 -1.24 -8.39
CA GLY A 50 12.68 -1.94 -9.59
C GLY A 50 11.18 -2.25 -9.70
N TYR A 51 10.32 -1.94 -8.72
CA TYR A 51 8.87 -2.16 -8.84
C TYR A 51 8.01 -1.06 -8.22
N ASN A 52 6.83 -0.82 -8.80
CA ASN A 52 5.81 0.11 -8.32
C ASN A 52 4.42 -0.34 -8.77
N GLY A 53 3.37 0.20 -8.16
CA GLY A 53 2.00 -0.06 -8.57
C GLY A 53 1.09 1.16 -8.48
N PHE A 54 -0.09 1.02 -9.06
CA PHE A 54 -1.17 2.00 -8.96
C PHE A 54 -2.52 1.30 -9.03
N GLY A 55 -3.30 1.37 -7.95
CA GLY A 55 -4.65 0.86 -7.82
C GLY A 55 -5.63 1.91 -7.28
N GLY A 56 -5.26 3.19 -7.36
CA GLY A 56 -6.02 4.31 -6.78
C GLY A 56 -7.36 4.60 -7.47
N ILE A 57 -7.63 4.00 -8.63
CA ILE A 57 -8.86 4.19 -9.41
C ILE A 57 -9.62 2.86 -9.43
N PRO A 58 -10.74 2.73 -8.69
CA PRO A 58 -11.55 1.52 -8.70
C PRO A 58 -11.94 1.07 -10.12
N GLY A 59 -11.68 -0.19 -10.43
CA GLY A 59 -11.83 -0.82 -11.74
C GLY A 59 -10.54 -0.87 -12.57
N TYR A 60 -9.44 -0.29 -12.10
CA TYR A 60 -8.15 -0.27 -12.80
C TYR A 60 -7.00 -0.48 -11.82
N LEU A 61 -6.04 -1.32 -12.21
CA LEU A 61 -4.76 -1.42 -11.55
C LEU A 61 -3.61 -1.60 -12.54
N MET A 62 -2.44 -1.14 -12.13
CA MET A 62 -1.21 -1.27 -12.88
C MET A 62 -0.09 -1.70 -11.95
N VAL A 63 0.71 -2.69 -12.37
CA VAL A 63 1.96 -3.06 -11.73
C VAL A 63 3.08 -2.86 -12.74
N THR A 64 4.11 -2.11 -12.36
CA THR A 64 5.27 -1.84 -13.21
C THR A 64 6.52 -2.42 -12.58
N LEU A 65 7.23 -3.26 -13.32
CA LEU A 65 8.57 -3.73 -12.96
C LEU A 65 9.59 -3.04 -13.89
N SER A 66 10.34 -2.07 -13.38
CA SER A 66 11.39 -1.39 -14.16
C SER A 66 12.60 -2.30 -14.36
N LEU A 67 12.87 -3.19 -13.40
CA LEU A 67 13.80 -4.31 -13.53
C LEU A 67 13.03 -5.63 -13.45
N ALA A 68 13.43 -6.60 -14.25
CA ALA A 68 12.86 -7.95 -14.24
C ALA A 68 13.93 -8.96 -13.85
N ASP A 69 14.19 -9.03 -12.55
CA ASP A 69 15.27 -9.79 -11.93
C ASP A 69 14.76 -10.72 -10.81
N GLY A 70 15.70 -11.36 -10.09
CA GLY A 70 15.37 -12.27 -8.99
C GLY A 70 14.69 -11.60 -7.79
N TYR A 71 14.72 -10.27 -7.69
CA TYR A 71 14.10 -9.51 -6.60
C TYR A 71 12.66 -9.09 -6.93
N THR A 72 12.46 -8.56 -8.14
CA THR A 72 11.20 -7.98 -8.62
C THR A 72 10.20 -9.02 -9.13
N LEU A 73 10.65 -10.03 -9.89
CA LEU A 73 9.76 -11.02 -10.51
C LEU A 73 8.96 -11.86 -9.49
N PRO A 74 9.52 -12.28 -8.33
CA PRO A 74 8.73 -12.98 -7.32
C PRO A 74 7.60 -12.11 -6.72
N ARG A 75 7.73 -10.78 -6.79
CA ARG A 75 6.79 -9.82 -6.18
C ARG A 75 5.61 -9.45 -7.07
N VAL A 76 5.57 -9.86 -8.34
CA VAL A 76 4.49 -9.46 -9.26
C VAL A 76 3.10 -9.84 -8.73
N GLY A 77 2.96 -11.01 -8.10
CA GLY A 77 1.70 -11.45 -7.51
C GLY A 77 1.32 -10.64 -6.28
N SER A 78 2.27 -10.47 -5.34
CA SER A 78 2.13 -9.66 -4.13
C SER A 78 1.73 -8.21 -4.45
N ALA A 79 2.46 -7.57 -5.37
CA ALA A 79 2.16 -6.22 -5.83
C ALA A 79 0.77 -6.13 -6.51
N SER A 80 0.38 -7.15 -7.29
CA SER A 80 -0.95 -7.14 -7.93
C SER A 80 -2.08 -7.17 -6.90
N VAL A 81 -1.94 -7.95 -5.81
CA VAL A 81 -2.97 -8.00 -4.76
C VAL A 81 -2.94 -6.80 -3.84
N HIS A 82 -1.79 -6.15 -3.67
CA HIS A 82 -1.69 -4.82 -3.05
C HIS A 82 -2.56 -3.81 -3.79
N GLU A 83 -2.37 -3.68 -5.12
CA GLU A 83 -3.18 -2.74 -5.91
C GLU A 83 -4.65 -3.14 -6.02
N LEU A 84 -4.95 -4.43 -5.92
CA LEU A 84 -6.33 -4.92 -5.80
C LEU A 84 -6.97 -4.45 -4.49
N ASN A 85 -6.23 -4.47 -3.37
CA ASN A 85 -6.75 -3.95 -2.11
C ASN A 85 -7.10 -2.47 -2.24
N HIS A 86 -6.25 -1.65 -2.87
CA HIS A 86 -6.57 -0.24 -3.14
C HIS A 86 -7.87 -0.07 -3.94
N ASN A 87 -8.11 -0.91 -4.95
CA ASN A 87 -9.36 -0.90 -5.71
C ASN A 87 -10.59 -1.12 -4.81
N VAL A 88 -10.50 -2.05 -3.85
CA VAL A 88 -11.56 -2.29 -2.87
C VAL A 88 -11.65 -1.15 -1.85
N ARG A 89 -10.52 -0.75 -1.25
CA ARG A 89 -10.44 0.28 -0.21
C ARG A 89 -11.03 1.59 -0.69
N PHE A 90 -10.66 2.04 -1.88
CA PHE A 90 -11.12 3.31 -2.43
C PHE A 90 -12.56 3.28 -2.98
N LYS A 91 -13.26 2.14 -2.94
CA LYS A 91 -14.73 2.10 -3.04
C LYS A 91 -15.42 2.45 -1.72
N ILE A 92 -14.79 2.10 -0.60
CA ILE A 92 -15.34 2.29 0.74
C ILE A 92 -14.96 3.66 1.31
N VAL A 93 -13.70 4.04 1.14
CA VAL A 93 -13.13 5.33 1.55
C VAL A 93 -12.55 5.99 0.30
N PRO A 94 -13.35 6.75 -0.48
CA PRO A 94 -12.90 7.26 -1.77
C PRO A 94 -11.64 8.12 -1.69
N PHE A 95 -10.69 7.85 -2.60
CA PHE A 95 -9.53 8.72 -2.77
C PHE A 95 -9.96 10.03 -3.44
N LEU A 96 -10.17 11.06 -2.61
CA LEU A 96 -10.43 12.42 -3.06
C LEU A 96 -9.16 13.24 -2.81
N PRO A 97 -8.37 13.60 -3.83
CA PRO A 97 -7.05 14.22 -3.63
C PRO A 97 -7.08 15.47 -2.73
N MET A 98 -8.16 16.23 -2.74
CA MET A 98 -8.30 17.44 -1.91
C MET A 98 -8.72 17.17 -0.46
N HIS A 99 -9.21 15.97 -0.15
CA HIS A 99 -9.78 15.62 1.15
C HIS A 99 -9.11 14.42 1.82
N ILE A 100 -8.28 13.67 1.10
CA ILE A 100 -7.54 12.55 1.66
C ILE A 100 -6.66 13.05 2.81
N THR A 101 -6.71 12.35 3.93
CA THR A 101 -5.91 12.64 5.12
C THR A 101 -4.67 11.75 5.19
N VAL A 102 -3.70 12.11 6.03
CA VAL A 102 -2.57 11.22 6.36
C VAL A 102 -3.09 9.91 6.94
N ALA A 103 -4.06 9.96 7.86
CA ALA A 103 -4.70 8.77 8.43
C ALA A 103 -5.29 7.84 7.37
N ASP A 104 -6.05 8.38 6.41
CA ASP A 104 -6.66 7.58 5.36
C ASP A 104 -5.62 6.93 4.44
N TYR A 105 -4.58 7.68 4.08
CA TYR A 105 -3.58 7.20 3.14
C TYR A 105 -2.67 6.13 3.77
N ILE A 106 -2.16 6.34 5.00
CA ILE A 106 -1.31 5.32 5.65
C ILE A 106 -2.09 4.02 5.92
N ILE A 107 -3.38 4.12 6.22
CA ILE A 107 -4.22 2.94 6.43
C ILE A 107 -4.51 2.23 5.10
N ALA A 108 -4.73 2.97 4.01
CA ALA A 108 -4.89 2.37 2.69
C ALA A 108 -3.64 1.57 2.28
N GLU A 109 -2.44 2.12 2.45
CA GLU A 109 -1.17 1.43 2.14
C GLU A 109 -0.93 0.26 3.10
N GLY A 110 -1.15 0.45 4.40
CA GLY A 110 -0.97 -0.60 5.40
C GLY A 110 -1.89 -1.80 5.21
N LEU A 111 -3.15 -1.57 4.83
CA LEU A 111 -4.12 -2.63 4.54
C LEU A 111 -3.75 -3.40 3.27
N ALA A 112 -3.30 -2.69 2.24
CA ALA A 112 -2.89 -3.29 0.99
C ALA A 112 -1.67 -4.20 1.17
N GLU A 113 -0.67 -3.73 1.94
CA GLU A 113 0.52 -4.51 2.23
C GLU A 113 0.21 -5.70 3.16
N ALA A 114 -0.63 -5.52 4.19
CA ALA A 114 -1.07 -6.61 5.07
C ALA A 114 -1.87 -7.68 4.32
N PHE A 115 -2.73 -7.28 3.38
CA PHE A 115 -3.44 -8.23 2.53
C PHE A 115 -2.50 -9.01 1.61
N ALA A 116 -1.49 -8.35 1.05
CA ALA A 116 -0.45 -9.01 0.27
C ALA A 116 0.33 -10.02 1.12
N ALA A 117 0.72 -9.64 2.34
CA ALA A 117 1.40 -10.50 3.31
C ALA A 117 0.57 -11.74 3.70
N GLU A 118 -0.74 -11.59 3.95
CA GLU A 118 -1.63 -12.72 4.27
C GLU A 118 -1.69 -13.76 3.15
N LEU A 119 -1.60 -13.32 1.88
CA LEU A 119 -1.67 -14.22 0.73
C LEU A 119 -0.29 -14.81 0.37
N PHE A 120 0.77 -14.01 0.42
CA PHE A 120 2.07 -14.38 -0.16
C PHE A 120 3.18 -14.60 0.86
N GLY A 121 2.92 -14.30 2.13
CA GLY A 121 3.90 -14.33 3.22
C GLY A 121 4.71 -13.04 3.32
N GLU A 122 5.27 -12.82 4.51
CA GLU A 122 6.05 -11.63 4.88
C GLU A 122 7.32 -11.46 4.01
N ASP A 123 7.88 -12.54 3.45
CA ASP A 123 9.09 -12.48 2.61
C ASP A 123 8.89 -11.70 1.29
N LEU A 124 7.64 -11.56 0.85
CA LEU A 124 7.24 -10.88 -0.38
C LEU A 124 6.55 -9.54 -0.13
N VAL A 125 6.59 -9.07 1.11
CA VAL A 125 6.24 -7.70 1.49
C VAL A 125 7.25 -6.73 0.88
N GLY A 126 6.78 -5.52 0.61
CA GLY A 126 7.56 -4.47 -0.02
C GLY A 126 8.66 -3.90 0.86
N TYR A 127 9.77 -3.48 0.24
CA TYR A 127 10.89 -2.92 1.01
C TYR A 127 10.52 -1.61 1.73
N MET A 128 9.47 -0.94 1.27
CA MET A 128 8.94 0.32 1.82
C MET A 128 8.63 0.23 3.31
N VAL A 129 8.30 -0.96 3.81
CA VAL A 129 7.88 -1.18 5.20
C VAL A 129 8.94 -1.85 6.07
N SER A 130 10.00 -2.41 5.46
CA SER A 130 11.01 -3.21 6.16
C SER A 130 12.36 -2.52 6.41
N ASP A 131 12.64 -1.41 5.70
CA ASP A 131 13.98 -0.83 5.64
C ASP A 131 14.30 0.23 6.71
N LEU A 132 13.30 0.74 7.44
CA LEU A 132 13.54 1.78 8.44
C LEU A 132 14.18 1.18 9.70
N SER A 133 15.23 1.84 10.20
CA SER A 133 15.80 1.56 11.51
C SER A 133 14.81 1.87 12.65
N GLU A 134 15.06 1.34 13.84
CA GLU A 134 14.20 1.63 15.01
C GLU A 134 14.16 3.13 15.36
N GLU A 135 15.26 3.88 15.15
CA GLU A 135 15.30 5.32 15.36
C GLU A 135 14.44 6.08 14.33
N GLU A 136 14.53 5.68 13.06
CA GLU A 136 13.71 6.21 11.97
C GLU A 136 12.22 5.91 12.20
N LEU A 137 11.88 4.70 12.65
CA LEU A 137 10.53 4.30 13.02
C LEU A 137 10.01 5.12 14.21
N ALA A 138 10.83 5.34 15.24
CA ALA A 138 10.45 6.17 16.38
C ALA A 138 10.17 7.62 15.96
N THR A 139 11.03 8.16 15.08
CA THR A 139 10.85 9.51 14.49
C THR A 139 9.57 9.59 13.67
N ALA A 140 9.37 8.66 12.74
CA ALA A 140 8.18 8.58 11.90
C ALA A 140 6.90 8.44 12.74
N ARG A 141 6.91 7.56 13.76
CA ARG A 141 5.77 7.38 14.69
C ARG A 141 5.42 8.67 15.40
N SER A 142 6.43 9.37 15.95
CA SER A 142 6.24 10.64 16.66
C SER A 142 5.61 11.70 15.75
N VAL A 143 6.21 11.94 14.57
CA VAL A 143 5.74 12.96 13.63
C VAL A 143 4.35 12.63 13.08
N ILE A 144 4.12 11.41 12.62
CA ILE A 144 2.85 11.00 11.98
C ILE A 144 1.70 11.01 13.00
N SER A 145 1.95 10.69 14.28
CA SER A 145 0.92 10.73 15.32
C SER A 145 0.27 12.11 15.46
N GLY A 146 1.04 13.19 15.28
CA GLY A 146 0.55 14.57 15.34
C GLY A 146 -0.04 15.10 14.03
N ALA A 147 0.00 14.31 12.95
CA ALA A 147 -0.33 14.76 11.59
C ALA A 147 -1.48 13.99 10.94
N LEU A 148 -2.15 13.09 11.66
CA LEU A 148 -3.21 12.22 11.14
C LEU A 148 -4.31 12.98 10.36
N GLU A 149 -4.69 14.17 10.85
CA GLU A 149 -5.74 15.02 10.27
C GLU A 149 -5.24 15.95 9.14
N VAL A 150 -3.94 15.94 8.82
CA VAL A 150 -3.43 16.75 7.69
C VAL A 150 -4.06 16.24 6.40
N SER A 151 -4.77 17.12 5.71
CA SER A 151 -5.55 16.79 4.51
C SER A 151 -4.99 17.43 3.24
N GLY A 152 -5.26 16.78 2.11
CA GLY A 152 -4.88 17.23 0.78
C GLY A 152 -3.59 16.56 0.34
N PHE A 153 -3.64 15.88 -0.80
CA PHE A 153 -2.60 14.99 -1.29
C PHE A 153 -1.23 15.68 -1.41
N ASN A 154 -1.23 16.98 -1.68
CA ASN A 154 -0.01 17.78 -1.75
C ASN A 154 0.77 17.84 -0.43
N ALA A 155 0.06 17.86 0.70
CA ALA A 155 0.63 17.85 2.04
C ALA A 155 0.86 16.41 2.52
N VAL A 156 -0.13 15.53 2.31
CA VAL A 156 -0.09 14.11 2.73
C VAL A 156 1.16 13.41 2.23
N ARG A 157 1.52 13.60 0.94
CA ARG A 157 2.67 12.92 0.31
C ARG A 157 4.01 13.13 1.00
N GLY A 158 4.21 14.24 1.72
CA GLY A 158 5.43 14.46 2.51
C GLY A 158 5.57 13.48 3.67
N TYR A 159 4.44 13.09 4.29
CA TYR A 159 4.39 12.09 5.36
C TYR A 159 4.47 10.65 4.83
N ILE A 160 3.97 10.42 3.62
CA ILE A 160 3.92 9.09 3.02
C ILE A 160 5.28 8.70 2.44
N PHE A 161 5.82 9.55 1.55
CA PHE A 161 7.02 9.22 0.77
C PHE A 161 8.31 9.71 1.43
N GLY A 162 8.22 10.64 2.39
CA GLY A 162 9.37 11.17 3.12
C GLY A 162 10.11 12.32 2.43
N ASP A 163 11.10 12.84 3.15
CA ASP A 163 11.71 14.14 2.87
C ASP A 163 12.61 14.17 1.64
N THR A 164 13.24 13.04 1.26
CA THR A 164 14.07 12.99 0.03
C THR A 164 13.18 13.13 -1.19
N ILE A 165 12.09 12.37 -1.23
CA ILE A 165 11.10 12.43 -2.31
C ILE A 165 10.42 13.80 -2.32
N ALA A 166 10.03 14.31 -1.16
CA ALA A 166 9.45 15.65 -1.06
C ALA A 166 10.38 16.74 -1.62
N ALA A 167 11.67 16.69 -1.29
CA ALA A 167 12.66 17.65 -1.79
C ALA A 167 12.76 17.65 -3.32
N SER A 168 12.75 16.47 -3.95
CA SER A 168 12.84 16.34 -5.41
C SER A 168 11.64 16.90 -6.16
N GLY A 169 10.47 16.98 -5.52
CA GLY A 169 9.23 17.47 -6.11
C GLY A 169 8.85 18.90 -5.70
N GLU A 170 9.76 19.63 -5.03
CA GLU A 170 9.50 20.96 -4.46
C GLU A 170 8.31 20.97 -3.47
N LEU A 171 8.19 19.90 -2.69
CA LEU A 171 7.08 19.67 -1.76
C LEU A 171 7.46 20.03 -0.32
N PRO A 172 6.48 20.33 0.54
CA PRO A 172 6.72 20.49 1.96
C PRO A 172 7.35 19.22 2.56
N LYS A 173 8.43 19.40 3.31
CA LYS A 173 9.07 18.34 4.09
C LYS A 173 8.30 18.14 5.40
N ALA A 174 8.12 16.89 5.78
CA ALA A 174 7.43 16.50 7.02
C ALA A 174 8.42 16.20 8.15
N GLY A 175 9.71 16.04 7.87
CA GLY A 175 10.71 15.63 8.86
C GLY A 175 10.70 14.12 9.11
N VAL A 176 10.35 13.33 8.09
CA VAL A 176 10.28 11.86 8.19
C VAL A 176 11.18 11.20 7.14
N PRO A 177 11.72 10.00 7.44
CA PRO A 177 12.50 9.22 6.49
C PRO A 177 11.66 8.80 5.28
N ASP A 178 12.34 8.36 4.22
CA ASP A 178 11.66 7.89 3.02
C ASP A 178 10.73 6.72 3.35
N PHE A 179 9.52 6.78 2.80
CA PHE A 179 8.48 5.76 2.96
C PHE A 179 7.96 5.55 4.39
N ALA A 180 8.17 6.54 5.28
CA ALA A 180 7.67 6.53 6.65
C ALA A 180 6.18 6.17 6.76
N GLY A 181 5.32 6.73 5.90
CA GLY A 181 3.89 6.46 5.95
C GLY A 181 3.54 5.01 5.60
N TYR A 182 4.28 4.37 4.69
CA TYR A 182 4.11 2.94 4.39
C TYR A 182 4.44 2.11 5.63
N ALA A 183 5.63 2.32 6.21
CA ALA A 183 6.10 1.56 7.37
C ALA A 183 5.18 1.73 8.60
N ILE A 184 4.75 2.97 8.89
CA ILE A 184 3.85 3.25 10.00
C ILE A 184 2.45 2.68 9.73
N GLY A 185 1.91 2.85 8.53
CA GLY A 185 0.62 2.29 8.13
C GLY A 185 0.56 0.77 8.29
N TYR A 186 1.59 0.07 7.79
CA TYR A 186 1.72 -1.37 7.91
C TYR A 186 1.73 -1.84 9.36
N ARG A 187 2.51 -1.19 10.22
CA ARG A 187 2.60 -1.53 11.65
C ARG A 187 1.31 -1.26 12.42
N ILE A 188 0.60 -0.17 12.11
CA ILE A 188 -0.73 0.12 12.68
C ILE A 188 -1.70 -1.02 12.34
N VAL A 189 -1.75 -1.42 11.07
CA VAL A 189 -2.63 -2.50 10.62
C VAL A 189 -2.23 -3.82 11.25
N GLN A 190 -0.95 -4.19 11.25
CA GLN A 190 -0.46 -5.40 11.93
C GLN A 190 -0.89 -5.45 13.41
N HIS A 191 -0.70 -4.35 14.18
CA HIS A 191 -1.15 -4.26 15.57
C HIS A 191 -2.67 -4.43 15.70
N TYR A 192 -3.44 -3.80 14.80
CA TYR A 192 -4.89 -3.94 14.78
C TYR A 192 -5.34 -5.40 14.54
N LEU A 193 -4.78 -6.06 13.53
CA LEU A 193 -5.11 -7.44 13.18
C LEU A 193 -4.76 -8.38 14.35
N GLN A 194 -3.57 -8.23 14.94
CA GLN A 194 -3.14 -9.02 16.10
C GLN A 194 -4.04 -8.84 17.32
N ARG A 195 -4.46 -7.60 17.63
CA ARG A 195 -5.30 -7.31 18.80
C ARG A 195 -6.75 -7.74 18.63
N THR A 196 -7.26 -7.73 17.40
CA THR A 196 -8.69 -7.97 17.14
C THR A 196 -8.97 -9.37 16.59
N GLY A 197 -7.96 -10.07 16.06
CA GLY A 197 -8.12 -11.34 15.38
C GLY A 197 -8.82 -11.23 14.01
N ARG A 198 -9.07 -10.02 13.51
CA ARG A 198 -9.61 -9.79 12.16
C ARG A 198 -8.53 -10.00 11.11
N SER A 199 -8.97 -10.35 9.90
CA SER A 199 -8.16 -10.38 8.68
C SER A 199 -8.01 -9.00 8.03
N ALA A 200 -7.00 -8.83 7.16
CA ALA A 200 -6.83 -7.64 6.35
C ALA A 200 -8.04 -7.41 5.43
N VAL A 201 -8.66 -8.50 4.93
CA VAL A 201 -9.91 -8.46 4.17
C VAL A 201 -11.03 -7.79 4.98
N GLU A 202 -11.29 -8.25 6.20
CA GLU A 202 -12.30 -7.66 7.08
C GLU A 202 -12.01 -6.19 7.41
N ALA A 203 -10.75 -5.90 7.71
CA ALA A 203 -10.30 -4.56 8.08
C ALA A 203 -10.40 -3.56 6.92
N THR A 204 -10.29 -4.02 5.67
CA THR A 204 -10.33 -3.17 4.47
C THR A 204 -11.60 -2.31 4.39
N PHE A 205 -12.70 -2.78 4.98
CA PHE A 205 -13.98 -2.09 4.95
C PHE A 205 -14.27 -1.18 6.16
N LEU A 206 -13.30 -0.99 7.06
CA LEU A 206 -13.49 -0.22 8.28
C LEU A 206 -12.99 1.23 8.14
N PRO A 207 -13.54 2.18 8.90
CA PRO A 207 -13.01 3.54 8.96
C PRO A 207 -11.53 3.54 9.39
N SER A 208 -10.70 4.39 8.78
CA SER A 208 -9.27 4.52 9.10
C SER A 208 -9.06 4.79 10.59
N GLN A 209 -9.88 5.68 11.16
CA GLN A 209 -9.82 6.03 12.57
C GLN A 209 -10.12 4.84 13.51
N GLU A 210 -11.03 3.93 13.13
CA GLU A 210 -11.32 2.74 13.92
C GLU A 210 -10.08 1.83 14.00
N ILE A 211 -9.41 1.63 12.87
CA ILE A 211 -8.20 0.80 12.78
C ILE A 211 -7.08 1.42 13.63
N ILE A 212 -6.84 2.73 13.47
CA ILE A 212 -5.82 3.47 14.24
C ILE A 212 -6.10 3.36 15.74
N THR A 213 -7.31 3.70 16.20
CA THR A 213 -7.65 3.67 17.62
C THR A 213 -7.56 2.26 18.21
N LYS A 214 -8.11 1.24 17.54
CA LYS A 214 -8.09 -0.14 18.08
C LYS A 214 -6.72 -0.83 17.98
N SER A 215 -5.82 -0.32 17.13
CA SER A 215 -4.44 -0.82 17.07
C SER A 215 -3.65 -0.56 18.35
N GLY A 216 -3.98 0.50 19.10
CA GLY A 216 -3.16 0.98 20.21
C GLY A 216 -1.72 1.35 19.82
N PHE A 217 -1.44 1.54 18.52
CA PHE A 217 -0.07 1.71 18.03
C PHE A 217 0.57 3.03 18.48
N PHE A 218 -0.22 4.07 18.71
CA PHE A 218 0.28 5.37 19.18
C PHE A 218 0.27 5.53 20.70
N GLU A 219 -0.25 4.55 21.44
CA GLU A 219 -0.29 4.55 22.92
C GLU A 219 1.04 4.15 23.56
#